data_AF-A0A925FC25-F1
#
_entry.id   AF-A0A925FC25-F1
#
_cell.length_a   1.000
_cell.length_b   1.000
_cell.length_c   1.000
_cell.angle_alpha   90.00
_cell.angle_beta   90.00
_cell.angle_gamma   90.00
#
_symmetry.space_group_name_H-M   'P 1'
#
loop_
_entity.id
_entity.type
_entity.pdbx_description
1 polymer ?
#
loop_
_entity_poly.entity_id
_entity_poly.type
_entity_poly.pdbx_seq_one_letter_code
_entity_poly.pdbx_strand_id
1 'polypeptide(L)'
;MKLHFSLSFFFSFLGLSAFGQARLTGSVRDGGGQPLPHASVLLLQARDSSLVKSAVADAQGRYAFESARAGCYRLSASLVGYAPVYAGPVEVGESATTTLPPLTLAETAGQLAAVQVTAKKPFVEQRLDRMVVNVAGSIVGSGSTALEVLEKSPGVTVDYQNERLQLRGKDGVIVLVDGRQSYLSAADLIALLRTMSSDQIETIELITNPPARYDAAGNSGLINIRLKKNSALGTNGALSLAGGSGQFDRERGGLNLNHRTQTWNAFGSYSVNRGGNYWDFYKTIDQPDPAPTDPARRNFVINTTHLTFRDLGQNAKAGLDFSLNKTTTIGVVWTGVWSDHRETGPAEAFFRRSENGPVYLQTRTQKTYDKKSQNQLGNLN
;
A
#
# COMPACT_ATOMS: atom_id res chain seq x y z
N MET A 1 -38.98 -56.29 -23.79
CA MET A 1 -37.78 -55.49 -24.12
C MET A 1 -37.80 -54.26 -23.22
N LYS A 2 -37.01 -54.24 -22.13
CA LYS A 2 -36.92 -53.09 -21.20
C LYS A 2 -35.50 -52.55 -21.26
N LEU A 3 -35.34 -51.34 -21.78
CA LEU A 3 -34.07 -50.64 -21.90
C LEU A 3 -33.76 -49.95 -20.56
N HIS A 4 -32.62 -50.25 -19.95
CA HIS A 4 -32.12 -49.53 -18.79
C HIS A 4 -31.14 -48.44 -19.26
N PHE A 5 -31.44 -47.19 -18.92
CA PHE A 5 -30.60 -46.02 -19.19
C PHE A 5 -29.75 -45.75 -17.94
N SER A 6 -28.43 -45.89 -18.04
CA SER A 6 -27.49 -45.59 -16.96
C SER A 6 -26.94 -44.17 -17.15
N LEU A 7 -27.17 -43.30 -16.17
CA LEU A 7 -26.70 -41.91 -16.15
C LEU A 7 -25.36 -41.84 -15.41
N SER A 8 -24.25 -41.74 -16.14
CA SER A 8 -22.91 -41.56 -15.57
C SER A 8 -22.69 -40.11 -15.17
N PHE A 9 -22.48 -39.85 -13.87
CA PHE A 9 -22.19 -38.53 -13.32
C PHE A 9 -20.69 -38.25 -13.38
N PHE A 10 -20.28 -37.32 -14.24
CA PHE A 10 -18.89 -36.89 -14.39
C PHE A 10 -18.53 -35.92 -13.26
N PHE A 11 -17.79 -36.41 -12.25
CA PHE A 11 -17.36 -35.60 -11.11
C PHE A 11 -16.08 -34.83 -11.50
N SER A 12 -16.23 -33.57 -11.93
CA SER A 12 -15.10 -32.66 -12.13
C SER A 12 -14.48 -32.29 -10.78
N PHE A 13 -13.25 -32.75 -10.56
CA PHE A 13 -12.39 -32.39 -9.44
C PHE A 13 -11.94 -30.92 -9.61
N LEU A 14 -12.59 -29.97 -8.92
CA LEU A 14 -12.03 -28.62 -8.76
C LEU A 14 -10.90 -28.70 -7.73
N GLY A 15 -9.66 -28.56 -8.18
CA GLY A 15 -8.52 -28.35 -7.30
C GLY A 15 -8.65 -27.01 -6.58
N LEU A 16 -8.79 -27.03 -5.26
CA LEU A 16 -8.69 -25.86 -4.39
C LEU A 16 -7.21 -25.53 -4.19
N SER A 17 -6.71 -24.51 -4.88
CA SER A 17 -5.43 -23.87 -4.55
C SER A 17 -5.61 -23.02 -3.29
N ALA A 18 -4.78 -23.23 -2.28
CA ALA A 18 -4.85 -22.55 -1.00
C ALA A 18 -3.84 -21.40 -1.01
N PHE A 19 -4.29 -20.15 -1.17
CA PHE A 19 -3.41 -18.98 -1.25
C PHE A 19 -2.60 -18.76 0.05
N GLY A 20 -1.44 -19.42 0.14
CA GLY A 20 -0.45 -19.21 1.18
C GLY A 20 0.36 -17.93 0.92
N GLN A 21 0.70 -17.22 2.00
CA GLN A 21 1.61 -16.07 1.95
C GLN A 21 3.07 -16.57 2.05
N ALA A 22 3.87 -16.30 1.03
CA ALA A 22 5.28 -16.68 0.93
C ALA A 22 6.21 -15.57 1.44
N ARG A 23 7.40 -15.96 1.92
CA ARG A 23 8.46 -15.02 2.33
C ARG A 23 9.60 -15.08 1.33
N LEU A 24 9.93 -13.96 0.69
CA LEU A 24 11.04 -13.89 -0.26
C LEU A 24 12.22 -13.21 0.40
N THR A 25 13.40 -13.83 0.35
CA THR A 25 14.64 -13.26 0.90
C THR A 25 15.72 -13.21 -0.16
N GLY A 26 16.69 -12.32 -0.01
CA GLY A 26 17.83 -12.25 -0.91
C GLY A 26 18.89 -11.28 -0.40
N SER A 27 19.93 -11.05 -1.21
CA SER A 27 20.95 -10.04 -0.90
C SER A 27 21.32 -9.20 -2.11
N VAL A 28 21.76 -7.98 -1.87
CA VAL A 28 22.30 -7.05 -2.86
C VAL A 28 23.80 -6.90 -2.63
N ARG A 29 24.60 -7.02 -3.69
CA ARG A 29 26.06 -6.96 -3.64
C ARG A 29 26.63 -6.13 -4.79
N ASP A 30 27.87 -5.67 -4.66
CA ASP A 30 28.62 -5.08 -5.76
C ASP A 30 29.30 -6.15 -6.62
N GLY A 31 29.96 -5.72 -7.71
CA GLY A 31 30.74 -6.60 -8.59
C GLY A 31 31.92 -7.32 -7.90
N GLY A 32 32.38 -6.80 -6.76
CA GLY A 32 33.41 -7.41 -5.90
C GLY A 32 32.85 -8.39 -4.85
N GLY A 33 31.53 -8.56 -4.79
CA GLY A 33 30.84 -9.41 -3.83
C GLY A 33 30.62 -8.78 -2.45
N GLN A 34 30.95 -7.50 -2.25
CA GLN A 34 30.69 -6.78 -1.01
C GLN A 34 29.18 -6.52 -0.86
N PRO A 35 28.64 -6.61 0.37
CA PRO A 35 27.24 -6.30 0.61
C PRO A 35 26.96 -4.82 0.33
N LEU A 36 25.85 -4.54 -0.35
CA LEU A 36 25.39 -3.16 -0.60
C LEU A 36 24.24 -2.82 0.36
N PRO A 37 24.54 -2.20 1.51
CA PRO A 37 23.50 -1.75 2.42
C PRO A 37 22.67 -0.64 1.79
N HIS A 38 21.43 -0.51 2.25
CA HIS A 38 20.51 0.57 1.84
C HIS A 38 20.08 0.56 0.37
N ALA A 39 20.44 -0.47 -0.39
CA ALA A 39 19.92 -0.68 -1.73
C ALA A 39 18.40 -0.86 -1.68
N SER A 40 17.68 -0.12 -2.53
CA SER A 40 16.24 -0.27 -2.71
C SER A 40 15.99 -1.48 -3.62
N VAL A 41 15.14 -2.40 -3.16
CA VAL A 41 14.73 -3.59 -3.91
C VAL A 41 13.22 -3.56 -4.12
N LEU A 42 12.79 -3.69 -5.38
CA LEU A 42 11.39 -3.70 -5.79
C LEU A 42 11.00 -5.11 -6.25
N LEU A 43 9.86 -5.60 -5.76
CA LEU A 43 9.18 -6.77 -6.27
C LEU A 43 8.09 -6.31 -7.23
N LEU A 44 8.23 -6.66 -8.51
CA LEU A 44 7.37 -6.24 -9.60
C LEU A 44 6.62 -7.45 -10.18
N GLN A 45 5.40 -7.26 -10.66
CA GLN A 45 4.71 -8.28 -11.46
C GLN A 45 5.52 -8.57 -12.73
N ALA A 46 5.76 -9.84 -13.06
CA ALA A 46 6.52 -10.19 -14.26
C ALA A 46 5.82 -9.74 -15.56
N ARG A 47 4.48 -9.68 -15.56
CA ARG A 47 3.66 -9.39 -16.75
C ARG A 47 3.71 -7.93 -17.21
N ASP A 48 3.70 -6.98 -16.28
CA ASP A 48 3.48 -5.55 -16.54
C ASP A 48 4.41 -4.64 -15.74
N SER A 49 5.33 -5.21 -14.96
CA SER A 49 6.25 -4.50 -14.08
C SER A 49 5.55 -3.60 -13.04
N SER A 50 4.27 -3.82 -12.75
CA SER A 50 3.58 -3.11 -11.68
C SER A 50 4.19 -3.46 -10.32
N LEU A 51 4.37 -2.46 -9.45
CA LEU A 51 4.96 -2.71 -8.12
C LEU A 51 4.00 -3.48 -7.23
N VAL A 52 4.53 -4.57 -6.68
CA VAL A 52 3.88 -5.41 -5.68
C VAL A 52 4.34 -4.99 -4.29
N LYS A 53 5.65 -4.96 -4.03
CA LYS A 53 6.25 -4.56 -2.75
C LYS A 53 7.61 -3.92 -2.95
N SER A 54 8.06 -3.12 -1.98
CA SER A 54 9.43 -2.63 -1.90
C SER A 54 10.08 -3.01 -0.57
N ALA A 55 11.40 -3.16 -0.59
CA ALA A 55 12.24 -3.47 0.56
C ALA A 55 13.54 -2.67 0.47
N VAL A 56 14.20 -2.46 1.61
CA VAL A 56 15.53 -1.85 1.68
C VAL A 56 16.49 -2.86 2.27
N ALA A 57 17.65 -3.00 1.66
CA ALA A 57 18.70 -3.90 2.11
C ALA A 57 19.29 -3.42 3.46
N ASP A 58 19.52 -4.35 4.38
CA ASP A 58 20.13 -4.11 5.69
C ASP A 58 21.65 -3.88 5.62
N ALA A 59 22.32 -3.75 6.77
CA ALA A 59 23.76 -3.53 6.86
C ALA A 59 24.60 -4.65 6.22
N GLN A 60 24.03 -5.85 6.05
CA GLN A 60 24.66 -7.01 5.41
C GLN A 60 24.18 -7.18 3.95
N GLY A 61 23.50 -6.17 3.40
CA GLY A 61 22.94 -6.19 2.06
C GLY A 61 21.74 -7.11 1.89
N ARG A 62 21.14 -7.65 2.97
CA ARG A 62 20.02 -8.58 2.89
C ARG A 62 18.69 -7.85 2.83
N TYR A 63 17.75 -8.38 2.07
CA TYR A 63 16.39 -7.86 1.97
C TYR A 63 15.37 -9.00 2.15
N ALA A 64 14.15 -8.62 2.54
CA ALA A 64 13.02 -9.55 2.63
C ALA A 64 11.72 -8.89 2.17
N PHE A 65 10.91 -9.64 1.43
CA PHE A 65 9.51 -9.33 1.18
C PHE A 65 8.65 -10.31 1.97
N GLU A 66 8.02 -9.81 3.03
CA GLU A 66 7.05 -10.58 3.81
C GLU A 66 5.74 -10.70 3.03
N SER A 67 5.00 -11.78 3.23
CA SER A 67 3.64 -11.96 2.70
C SER A 67 3.48 -11.70 1.20
N ALA A 68 4.37 -12.23 0.37
CA ALA A 68 4.22 -12.26 -1.08
C ALA A 68 3.19 -13.32 -1.46
N ARG A 69 2.25 -12.98 -2.37
CA ARG A 69 1.29 -13.97 -2.89
C ARG A 69 1.99 -14.91 -3.86
N ALA A 70 1.46 -16.12 -4.05
CA ALA A 70 1.92 -16.99 -5.13
C ALA A 70 1.77 -16.28 -6.49
N GLY A 71 2.76 -16.42 -7.37
CA GLY A 71 2.79 -15.73 -8.65
C GLY A 71 4.18 -15.62 -9.27
N CYS A 72 4.24 -14.95 -10.42
CA CYS A 72 5.46 -14.76 -11.19
C CYS A 72 5.93 -13.30 -11.10
N TYR A 73 7.15 -13.09 -10.61
CA TYR A 73 7.66 -11.76 -10.28
C TYR A 73 8.99 -11.45 -10.97
N ARG A 74 9.29 -10.15 -11.10
CA ARG A 74 10.61 -9.62 -11.46
C ARG A 74 11.12 -8.77 -10.30
N LEU A 75 12.41 -8.82 -10.04
CA LEU A 75 13.08 -7.99 -9.06
C LEU A 75 13.75 -6.81 -9.76
N SER A 76 13.80 -5.67 -9.10
CA SER A 76 14.68 -4.57 -9.45
C SER A 76 15.46 -4.13 -8.23
N ALA A 77 16.77 -3.92 -8.35
CA ALA A 77 17.56 -3.29 -7.29
C ALA A 77 18.28 -2.05 -7.80
N SER A 78 18.31 -1.01 -6.96
CA SER A 78 18.94 0.26 -7.27
C SER A 78 19.58 0.87 -6.03
N LEU A 79 20.76 1.46 -6.20
CA LEU A 79 21.47 2.22 -5.19
C LEU A 79 22.13 3.42 -5.86
N VAL A 80 22.18 4.57 -5.16
CA VAL A 80 22.85 5.77 -5.69
C VAL A 80 24.33 5.47 -5.94
N GLY A 81 24.84 5.88 -7.11
CA GLY A 81 26.21 5.55 -7.54
C GLY A 81 26.34 4.21 -8.26
N TYR A 82 25.26 3.44 -8.39
CA TYR A 82 25.23 2.15 -9.06
C TYR A 82 24.17 2.11 -10.17
N ALA A 83 24.43 1.31 -11.21
CA ALA A 83 23.47 1.06 -12.26
C ALA A 83 22.34 0.14 -11.74
N PRO A 84 21.06 0.44 -12.02
CA PRO A 84 19.96 -0.41 -11.58
C PRO A 84 19.98 -1.76 -12.30
N VAL A 85 19.68 -2.84 -11.58
CA VAL A 85 19.61 -4.20 -12.12
C VAL A 85 18.17 -4.71 -12.07
N TYR A 86 17.82 -5.57 -13.03
CA TYR A 86 16.56 -6.32 -13.04
C TYR A 86 16.86 -7.81 -13.13
N ALA A 87 16.15 -8.62 -12.35
CA ALA A 87 16.33 -10.07 -12.30
C ALA A 87 14.99 -10.81 -12.30
N GLY A 88 14.98 -12.02 -12.84
CA GLY A 88 13.79 -12.87 -12.98
C GLY A 88 13.39 -13.10 -14.46
N PRO A 89 12.23 -13.71 -14.71
CA PRO A 89 11.15 -13.96 -13.75
C PRO A 89 11.50 -14.99 -12.66
N VAL A 90 10.84 -14.86 -11.51
CA VAL A 90 10.91 -15.79 -10.38
C VAL A 90 9.50 -16.26 -10.08
N GLU A 91 9.29 -17.57 -10.07
CA GLU A 91 8.04 -18.17 -9.63
C GLU A 91 8.04 -18.36 -8.11
N VAL A 92 6.96 -17.91 -7.47
CA VAL A 92 6.75 -18.02 -6.03
C VAL A 92 5.55 -18.90 -5.81
N GLY A 93 5.76 -20.05 -5.17
CA GLY A 93 4.71 -20.99 -4.80
C GLY A 93 3.99 -20.62 -3.51
N GLU A 94 2.92 -21.36 -3.19
CA GLU A 94 2.15 -21.18 -1.96
C GLU A 94 2.96 -21.63 -0.73
N SER A 95 3.03 -20.79 0.31
CA SER A 95 3.64 -21.08 1.63
C SER A 95 5.14 -21.43 1.66
N ALA A 96 5.95 -20.92 0.72
CA ALA A 96 7.41 -21.10 0.73
C ALA A 96 8.16 -19.89 1.35
N THR A 97 9.22 -20.15 2.11
CA THR A 97 10.31 -19.18 2.25
C THR A 97 11.30 -19.45 1.12
N THR A 98 11.43 -18.52 0.18
CA THR A 98 12.29 -18.68 -1.00
C THR A 98 13.44 -17.69 -0.92
N THR A 99 14.66 -18.21 -0.88
CA THR A 99 15.88 -17.40 -0.98
C THR A 99 16.27 -17.23 -2.44
N LEU A 100 16.43 -16.00 -2.86
CA LEU A 100 16.72 -15.58 -4.22
C LEU A 100 18.24 -15.43 -4.43
N PRO A 101 18.73 -15.62 -5.67
CA PRO A 101 20.11 -15.30 -6.00
C PRO A 101 20.45 -13.84 -5.67
N PRO A 102 21.72 -13.54 -5.36
CA PRO A 102 22.14 -12.18 -5.07
C PRO A 102 21.95 -11.27 -6.29
N LEU A 103 21.46 -10.05 -6.05
CA LEU A 103 21.40 -9.00 -7.06
C LEU A 103 22.73 -8.24 -7.06
N THR A 104 23.49 -8.36 -8.14
CA THR A 104 24.78 -7.69 -8.27
C THR A 104 24.63 -6.37 -9.02
N LEU A 105 25.02 -5.26 -8.40
CA LEU A 105 25.01 -3.95 -9.02
C LEU A 105 26.42 -3.55 -9.46
N ALA A 106 26.51 -2.96 -10.66
CA ALA A 106 27.75 -2.36 -11.16
C ALA A 106 27.84 -0.90 -10.75
N GLU A 107 29.01 -0.46 -10.29
CA GLU A 107 29.27 0.95 -10.02
C GLU A 107 29.13 1.76 -11.32
N THR A 108 28.44 2.89 -11.23
CA THR A 108 28.37 3.84 -12.33
C THR A 108 29.65 4.65 -12.33
N ALA A 109 30.62 4.28 -13.16
CA ALA A 109 31.85 5.05 -13.33
C ALA A 109 31.50 6.48 -13.77
N GLY A 110 31.75 7.44 -12.90
CA GLY A 110 31.38 8.83 -13.10
C GLY A 110 32.12 9.47 -14.26
N GLN A 111 31.41 9.78 -15.34
CA GLN A 111 31.62 11.06 -16.01
C GLN A 111 30.56 12.02 -15.50
N LEU A 112 30.98 12.91 -14.60
CA LEU A 112 30.30 14.17 -14.28
C LEU A 112 30.37 15.12 -15.48
N ALA A 113 30.03 14.66 -16.69
CA ALA A 113 29.59 15.57 -17.72
C ALA A 113 28.30 16.19 -17.18
N ALA A 114 28.16 17.50 -17.32
CA ALA A 114 26.98 18.26 -16.92
C ALA A 114 25.73 17.78 -17.68
N VAL A 115 25.24 16.59 -17.34
CA VAL A 115 24.00 16.01 -17.83
C VAL A 115 22.92 16.54 -16.91
N GLN A 116 22.41 17.67 -17.34
CA GLN A 116 21.17 18.31 -16.93
C GLN A 116 20.10 17.28 -16.52
N VAL A 117 20.00 16.99 -15.22
CA VAL A 117 18.78 16.55 -14.50
C VAL A 117 17.84 15.60 -15.29
N THR A 118 18.31 14.43 -15.71
CA THR A 118 17.42 13.36 -16.25
C THR A 118 17.61 12.00 -15.60
N ALA A 119 18.39 11.89 -14.52
CA ALA A 119 18.42 10.67 -13.73
C ALA A 119 17.12 10.55 -12.93
N LYS A 120 16.28 9.58 -13.29
CA LYS A 120 15.05 9.24 -12.55
C LYS A 120 15.43 8.82 -11.13
N LYS A 121 14.93 9.54 -10.12
CA LYS A 121 15.18 9.21 -8.72
C LYS A 121 14.69 7.78 -8.42
N PRO A 122 15.43 6.98 -7.63
CA PRO A 122 14.96 5.67 -7.21
C PRO A 122 13.65 5.80 -6.42
N PHE A 123 12.76 4.82 -6.56
CA PHE A 123 11.46 4.85 -5.90
C PHE A 123 11.59 4.95 -4.37
N VAL A 124 12.57 4.26 -3.79
CA VAL A 124 12.92 4.38 -2.37
C VAL A 124 14.38 4.80 -2.26
N GLU A 125 14.64 5.75 -1.36
CA GLU A 125 15.96 6.26 -1.03
C GLU A 125 16.12 6.27 0.49
N GLN A 126 17.14 5.59 1.01
CA GLN A 126 17.50 5.69 2.42
C GLN A 126 18.39 6.91 2.64
N ARG A 127 18.00 7.78 3.58
CA ARG A 127 18.82 8.88 4.09
C ARG A 127 19.21 8.61 5.54
N LEU A 128 20.09 9.46 6.08
CA LEU A 128 20.63 9.32 7.44
C LEU A 128 19.55 9.29 8.52
N ASP A 129 18.49 10.10 8.38
CA ASP A 129 17.46 10.30 9.40
C ASP A 129 16.08 9.77 8.99
N ARG A 130 15.90 9.37 7.73
CA ARG A 130 14.61 8.99 7.17
C ARG A 130 14.76 8.10 5.94
N MET A 131 13.70 7.37 5.61
CA MET A 131 13.54 6.72 4.31
C MET A 131 12.58 7.55 3.47
N VAL A 132 12.97 7.87 2.24
CA VAL A 132 12.20 8.72 1.32
C VAL A 132 11.65 7.86 0.19
N VAL A 133 10.33 7.86 0.03
CA VAL A 133 9.64 7.27 -1.10
C VAL A 133 9.36 8.38 -2.11
N ASN A 134 10.03 8.32 -3.27
CA ASN A 134 9.87 9.29 -4.35
C ASN A 134 8.64 8.90 -5.19
N VAL A 135 7.53 9.60 -4.96
CA VAL A 135 6.25 9.31 -5.62
C VAL A 135 6.16 10.00 -6.97
N ALA A 136 6.60 11.26 -7.03
CA ALA A 136 6.62 12.04 -8.27
C ALA A 136 7.52 11.38 -9.33
N GLY A 137 6.96 11.16 -10.53
CA GLY A 137 7.68 10.57 -11.66
C GLY A 137 7.92 9.05 -11.55
N SER A 138 7.46 8.42 -10.47
CA SER A 138 7.52 6.96 -10.34
C SER A 138 6.37 6.30 -11.11
N ILE A 139 6.68 5.24 -11.86
CA ILE A 139 5.68 4.39 -12.53
C ILE A 139 4.75 3.74 -11.48
N VAL A 140 5.27 3.51 -10.28
CA VAL A 140 4.55 2.96 -9.13
C VAL A 140 3.52 3.94 -8.58
N GLY A 141 3.86 5.23 -8.59
CA GLY A 141 3.00 6.28 -8.07
C GLY A 141 1.80 6.54 -8.97
N SER A 142 2.00 6.58 -10.29
CA SER A 142 0.96 6.96 -11.26
C SER A 142 -0.34 6.17 -11.09
N GLY A 143 -1.44 6.88 -10.87
CA GLY A 143 -2.76 6.29 -10.72
C GLY A 143 -2.99 5.53 -9.41
N SER A 144 -2.10 5.58 -8.41
CA SER A 144 -2.27 5.02 -7.06
C SER A 144 -2.86 6.04 -6.06
N THR A 145 -3.29 5.59 -4.88
CA THR A 145 -3.65 6.49 -3.75
C THR A 145 -2.47 6.69 -2.82
N ALA A 146 -2.52 7.71 -1.96
CA ALA A 146 -1.53 7.88 -0.89
C ALA A 146 -1.45 6.63 0.00
N LEU A 147 -2.59 6.04 0.35
CA LEU A 147 -2.67 4.81 1.14
C LEU A 147 -2.02 3.62 0.43
N GLU A 148 -2.28 3.41 -0.86
CA GLU A 148 -1.68 2.31 -1.63
C GLU A 148 -0.17 2.49 -1.81
N VAL A 149 0.30 3.72 -2.00
CA VAL A 149 1.74 4.00 -2.03
C VAL A 149 2.36 3.69 -0.66
N LEU A 150 1.70 4.08 0.43
CA LEU A 150 2.12 3.76 1.79
C LEU A 150 2.20 2.25 2.02
N GLU A 151 1.19 1.48 1.63
CA GLU A 151 1.20 0.01 1.77
C GLU A 151 2.34 -0.68 1.00
N LYS A 152 2.74 -0.09 -0.13
CA LYS A 152 3.87 -0.58 -0.93
C LYS A 152 5.21 -0.08 -0.41
N SER A 153 5.20 0.87 0.54
CA SER A 153 6.40 1.47 1.10
C SER A 153 7.02 0.56 2.17
N PRO A 154 8.35 0.54 2.33
CA PRO A 154 8.98 -0.42 3.22
C PRO A 154 8.62 -0.17 4.69
N GLY A 155 8.27 -1.23 5.40
CA GLY A 155 7.95 -1.19 6.83
C GLY A 155 6.62 -0.53 7.17
N VAL A 156 5.79 -0.14 6.21
CA VAL A 156 4.46 0.39 6.48
C VAL A 156 3.42 -0.73 6.34
N THR A 157 2.52 -0.84 7.30
CA THR A 157 1.39 -1.77 7.26
C THR A 157 0.09 -1.04 7.60
N VAL A 158 -1.00 -1.48 6.99
CA VAL A 158 -2.34 -0.97 7.24
C VAL A 158 -3.14 -2.08 7.92
N ASP A 159 -3.58 -1.81 9.14
CA ASP A 159 -4.55 -2.64 9.84
C ASP A 159 -5.95 -2.21 9.41
N TYR A 160 -6.52 -2.97 8.47
CA TYR A 160 -7.86 -2.75 7.96
C TYR A 160 -8.96 -3.07 8.97
N GLN A 161 -8.68 -3.91 9.97
CA GLN A 161 -9.68 -4.29 10.98
C GLN A 161 -9.90 -3.16 11.98
N ASN A 162 -8.81 -2.47 12.35
CA ASN A 162 -8.85 -1.36 13.30
C ASN A 162 -8.75 0.03 12.64
N GLU A 163 -8.66 0.10 11.31
CA GLU A 163 -8.44 1.32 10.53
C GLU A 163 -7.19 2.12 10.98
N ARG A 164 -6.05 1.43 11.16
CA ARG A 164 -4.80 2.04 11.66
C ARG A 164 -3.61 1.87 10.72
N LEU A 165 -2.74 2.86 10.70
CA LEU A 165 -1.42 2.78 10.08
C LEU A 165 -0.36 2.38 11.12
N GLN A 166 0.53 1.51 10.69
CA GLN A 166 1.66 1.02 11.47
C GLN A 166 2.97 1.25 10.71
N LEU A 167 4.02 1.57 11.45
CA LEU A 167 5.38 1.70 10.91
C LEU A 167 6.30 0.78 11.70
N ARG A 168 6.91 -0.19 11.00
CA ARG A 168 7.75 -1.26 11.54
C ARG A 168 7.07 -2.03 12.68
N GLY A 169 5.78 -2.32 12.50
CA GLY A 169 4.96 -3.03 13.48
C GLY A 169 4.56 -2.21 14.70
N LYS A 170 4.89 -0.91 14.74
CA LYS A 170 4.46 -0.01 15.82
C LYS A 170 3.19 0.74 15.43
N ASP A 171 2.24 0.71 16.35
CA ASP A 171 0.99 1.45 16.31
C ASP A 171 1.17 2.91 16.75
N GLY A 172 0.27 3.80 16.31
CA GLY A 172 0.23 5.20 16.77
C GLY A 172 1.14 6.15 16.00
N VAL A 173 1.43 5.82 14.73
CA VAL A 173 2.27 6.62 13.85
C VAL A 173 1.68 8.02 13.65
N ILE A 174 2.50 9.06 13.84
CA ILE A 174 2.08 10.43 13.55
C ILE A 174 2.14 10.64 12.04
N VAL A 175 1.03 11.05 11.43
CA VAL A 175 1.01 11.42 10.01
C VAL A 175 0.99 12.94 9.86
N LEU A 176 2.00 13.45 9.17
CA LEU A 176 2.11 14.83 8.76
C LEU A 176 1.75 14.97 7.28
N VAL A 177 1.09 16.07 6.94
CA VAL A 177 0.92 16.53 5.55
C VAL A 177 1.60 17.89 5.44
N ASP A 178 2.60 17.99 4.56
CA ASP A 178 3.49 19.14 4.43
C ASP A 178 4.16 19.58 5.75
N GLY A 179 4.47 18.63 6.62
CA GLY A 179 5.09 18.89 7.92
C GLY A 179 4.13 19.38 9.01
N ARG A 180 2.82 19.47 8.73
CA ARG A 180 1.77 19.75 9.72
C ARG A 180 1.10 18.46 10.14
N GLN A 181 0.92 18.27 11.45
CA GLN A 181 0.29 17.07 11.98
C GLN A 181 -1.19 17.03 11.60
N SER A 182 -1.63 15.87 11.11
CA SER A 182 -3.05 15.58 10.96
C SER A 182 -3.64 15.27 12.33
N TYR A 183 -4.64 16.05 12.74
CA TYR A 183 -5.42 15.80 13.96
C TYR A 183 -6.70 14.99 13.69
N LEU A 184 -6.78 14.36 12.51
CA LEU A 184 -7.89 13.47 12.16
C LEU A 184 -7.90 12.22 13.05
N SER A 185 -9.08 11.65 13.25
CA SER A 185 -9.20 10.31 13.82
C SER A 185 -8.45 9.31 12.93
N ALA A 186 -8.02 8.16 13.47
CA ALA A 186 -7.31 7.14 12.69
C ALA A 186 -8.11 6.72 11.45
N ALA A 187 -9.41 6.53 11.62
CA ALA A 187 -10.33 6.19 10.55
C ALA A 187 -10.45 7.28 9.47
N ASP A 188 -10.61 8.55 9.87
CA ASP A 188 -10.72 9.67 8.92
C ASP A 188 -9.40 9.92 8.18
N LEU A 189 -8.27 9.65 8.84
CA LEU A 189 -6.96 9.71 8.21
C LEU A 189 -6.81 8.62 7.14
N ILE A 190 -7.20 7.38 7.43
CA ILE A 190 -7.22 6.30 6.43
C ILE A 190 -8.15 6.67 5.27
N ALA A 191 -9.33 7.24 5.55
CA ALA A 191 -10.24 7.73 4.51
C ALA A 191 -9.56 8.79 3.63
N LEU A 192 -8.97 9.84 4.22
CA LEU A 192 -8.23 10.88 3.51
C LEU A 192 -7.11 10.29 2.62
N LEU A 193 -6.30 9.39 3.16
CA LEU A 193 -5.19 8.79 2.41
C LEU A 193 -5.68 7.87 1.28
N ARG A 194 -6.85 7.26 1.44
CA ARG A 194 -7.50 6.47 0.40
C ARG A 194 -8.05 7.33 -0.73
N THR A 195 -8.48 8.57 -0.45
CA THR A 195 -8.97 9.49 -1.49
C THR A 195 -7.84 10.28 -2.15
N MET A 196 -6.77 10.59 -1.41
CA MET A 196 -5.66 11.42 -1.89
C MET A 196 -4.92 10.73 -3.04
N SER A 197 -4.90 11.40 -4.20
CA SER A 197 -4.14 10.92 -5.35
C SER A 197 -2.63 11.05 -5.11
N SER A 198 -1.88 10.00 -5.46
CA SER A 198 -0.41 10.02 -5.47
C SER A 198 0.16 11.08 -6.41
N ASP A 199 -0.59 11.55 -7.41
CA ASP A 199 -0.15 12.60 -8.34
C ASP A 199 0.06 13.94 -7.64
N GLN A 200 -0.61 14.17 -6.51
CA GLN A 200 -0.45 15.36 -5.67
C GLN A 200 0.79 15.26 -4.77
N ILE A 201 1.37 14.06 -4.63
CA ILE A 201 2.45 13.77 -3.69
C ILE A 201 3.79 13.88 -4.42
N GLU A 202 4.70 14.64 -3.82
CA GLU A 202 6.09 14.71 -4.25
C GLU A 202 6.88 13.54 -3.67
N THR A 203 6.87 13.43 -2.33
CA THR A 203 7.56 12.40 -1.57
C THR A 203 6.79 11.99 -0.33
N ILE A 204 7.05 10.77 0.15
CA ILE A 204 6.63 10.30 1.48
C ILE A 204 7.89 10.01 2.28
N GLU A 205 8.03 10.65 3.43
CA GLU A 205 9.17 10.49 4.33
C GLU A 205 8.76 9.61 5.51
N LEU A 206 9.46 8.50 5.70
CA LEU A 206 9.27 7.55 6.79
C LEU A 206 10.39 7.75 7.81
N ILE A 207 10.03 8.30 8.97
CA ILE A 207 10.96 8.67 10.04
C ILE A 207 10.69 7.75 11.23
N THR A 208 11.58 6.79 11.45
CA THR A 208 11.38 5.78 12.51
C THR A 208 11.78 6.27 13.90
N ASN A 209 12.60 7.32 13.97
CA ASN A 209 13.01 7.98 15.20
C ASN A 209 12.66 9.49 15.10
N PRO A 210 11.46 9.90 15.50
CA PRO A 210 11.03 11.29 15.35
C PRO A 210 11.84 12.24 16.25
N PRO A 211 12.02 13.51 15.87
CA PRO A 211 12.70 14.49 16.70
C PRO A 211 11.87 14.82 17.95
N ALA A 212 12.56 15.25 19.03
CA ALA A 212 12.00 15.47 20.36
C ALA A 212 10.70 16.30 20.42
N ARG A 213 10.49 17.23 19.49
CA ARG A 213 9.26 18.03 19.39
C ARG A 213 7.97 17.22 19.13
N TYR A 214 8.10 15.96 18.71
CA TYR A 214 6.97 15.04 18.47
C TYR A 214 6.97 13.83 19.42
N ASP A 215 7.88 13.77 20.39
CA ASP A 215 8.05 12.64 21.31
C ASP A 215 6.85 12.45 22.26
N ALA A 216 6.02 13.50 22.43
CA ALA A 216 4.84 13.50 23.28
C ALA A 216 3.74 12.50 22.86
N ALA A 217 3.75 11.98 21.63
CA ALA A 217 2.77 10.99 21.16
C ALA A 217 3.29 9.53 21.21
N GLY A 218 4.54 9.32 21.64
CA GLY A 218 5.18 8.01 21.74
C GLY A 218 6.15 7.66 20.60
N ASN A 219 6.98 6.63 20.81
CA ASN A 219 8.04 6.16 19.91
C ASN A 219 7.53 5.35 18.70
N SER A 220 6.39 5.77 18.15
CA SER A 220 5.64 5.04 17.11
C SER A 220 6.08 5.39 15.68
N GLY A 221 7.03 6.32 15.53
CA GLY A 221 7.50 6.80 14.24
C GLY A 221 6.58 7.85 13.62
N LEU A 222 7.02 8.42 12.51
CA LEU A 222 6.41 9.57 11.85
C LEU A 222 6.43 9.37 10.33
N ILE A 223 5.30 9.61 9.69
CA ILE A 223 5.13 9.60 8.24
C ILE A 223 4.83 11.02 7.80
N ASN A 224 5.64 11.59 6.92
CA ASN A 224 5.40 12.94 6.40
C ASN A 224 5.17 12.89 4.88
N ILE A 225 3.96 13.26 4.48
CA ILE A 225 3.55 13.31 3.07
C ILE A 225 3.81 14.73 2.57
N ARG A 226 4.76 14.88 1.65
CA ARG A 226 5.09 16.15 1.01
C ARG A 226 4.29 16.26 -0.28
N LEU A 227 3.49 17.31 -0.39
CA LEU A 227 2.73 17.58 -1.61
C LEU A 227 3.60 18.34 -2.61
N LYS A 228 3.35 18.13 -3.90
CA LYS A 228 4.00 18.90 -4.97
C LYS A 228 3.67 20.37 -4.80
N LYS A 229 4.70 21.22 -4.74
CA LYS A 229 4.54 22.68 -4.70
C LYS A 229 4.79 23.26 -6.09
N ASN A 230 3.91 24.15 -6.54
CA ASN A 230 4.16 24.95 -7.73
C ASN A 230 4.55 26.38 -7.36
N SER A 231 5.80 26.73 -7.63
CA SER A 231 6.36 28.08 -7.42
C SER A 231 6.43 28.91 -8.70
N ALA A 232 6.07 28.36 -9.86
CA ALA A 232 6.13 29.06 -11.13
C ALA A 232 5.03 30.14 -11.22
N LEU A 233 5.38 31.31 -11.74
CA LEU A 233 4.42 32.35 -12.11
C LEU A 233 3.57 31.91 -13.31
N GLY A 234 2.33 32.37 -13.35
CA GLY A 234 1.34 32.05 -14.38
C GLY A 234 0.33 30.99 -13.93
N THR A 235 -0.52 30.58 -14.88
CA THR A 235 -1.50 29.50 -14.70
C THR A 235 -0.85 28.17 -15.04
N ASN A 236 -1.03 27.20 -14.16
CA ASN A 236 -0.61 25.83 -14.38
C ASN A 236 -1.66 24.89 -13.78
N GLY A 237 -1.68 23.67 -14.30
CA GLY A 237 -2.61 22.67 -13.84
C GLY A 237 -2.22 21.29 -14.33
N ALA A 238 -2.83 20.29 -13.71
CA ALA A 238 -2.69 18.90 -14.07
C ALA A 238 -4.06 18.23 -13.97
N LEU A 239 -4.43 17.55 -15.05
CA LEU A 239 -5.55 16.62 -15.08
C LEU A 239 -4.98 15.20 -15.09
N SER A 240 -5.44 14.35 -14.18
CA SER A 240 -5.16 12.94 -14.19
C SER A 240 -6.44 12.14 -14.20
N LEU A 241 -6.45 11.12 -15.06
CA LEU A 241 -7.53 10.15 -15.18
C LEU A 241 -6.87 8.78 -15.17
N ALA A 242 -7.38 7.88 -14.34
CA ALA A 242 -6.93 6.50 -14.31
C ALA A 242 -8.14 5.59 -14.21
N GLY A 243 -8.11 4.52 -14.99
CA GLY A 243 -9.10 3.46 -14.98
C GLY A 243 -8.38 2.12 -14.94
N GLY A 244 -8.94 1.16 -14.22
CA GLY A 244 -8.46 -0.21 -14.20
C GLY A 244 -9.62 -1.16 -14.02
N SER A 245 -9.62 -2.26 -14.77
CA SER A 245 -10.62 -3.32 -14.65
C SER A 245 -10.00 -4.59 -14.09
N GLY A 246 -10.80 -5.37 -13.36
CA GLY A 246 -10.40 -6.57 -12.64
C GLY A 246 -11.61 -7.16 -11.93
N GLN A 247 -11.43 -7.74 -10.74
CA GLN A 247 -12.57 -8.21 -9.94
C GLN A 247 -13.47 -7.06 -9.47
N PHE A 248 -12.89 -5.87 -9.29
CA PHE A 248 -13.61 -4.62 -9.11
C PHE A 248 -12.96 -3.56 -9.98
N ASP A 249 -13.79 -2.84 -10.73
CA ASP A 249 -13.32 -1.68 -11.48
C ASP A 249 -12.88 -0.57 -10.52
N ARG A 250 -11.86 0.17 -10.95
CA ARG A 250 -11.30 1.31 -10.24
C ARG A 250 -11.24 2.49 -11.19
N GLU A 251 -11.82 3.59 -10.77
CA GLU A 251 -11.92 4.84 -11.51
C GLU A 251 -11.37 5.96 -10.65
N ARG A 252 -10.43 6.74 -11.19
CA ARG A 252 -9.78 7.84 -10.49
C ARG A 252 -9.73 9.05 -11.39
N GLY A 253 -10.07 10.19 -10.81
CA GLY A 253 -9.96 11.49 -11.44
C GLY A 253 -9.31 12.48 -10.50
N GLY A 254 -8.40 13.29 -11.02
CA GLY A 254 -7.71 14.33 -10.28
C GLY A 254 -7.57 15.58 -11.12
N LEU A 255 -7.96 16.72 -10.58
CA LEU A 255 -7.71 18.03 -11.16
C LEU A 255 -6.93 18.86 -10.15
N ASN A 256 -5.84 19.46 -10.59
CA ASN A 256 -5.09 20.46 -9.83
C ASN A 256 -4.96 21.71 -10.69
N LEU A 257 -5.28 22.86 -10.14
CA LEU A 257 -5.16 24.16 -10.78
C LEU A 257 -4.45 25.12 -9.83
N ASN A 258 -3.54 25.91 -10.36
CA ASN A 258 -2.84 26.94 -9.60
C ASN A 258 -2.52 28.11 -10.52
N HIS A 259 -2.86 29.31 -10.07
CA HIS A 259 -2.55 30.56 -10.75
C HIS A 259 -1.78 31.46 -9.80
N ARG A 260 -0.51 31.71 -10.12
CA ARG A 260 0.40 32.48 -9.28
C ARG A 260 0.89 33.73 -9.99
N THR A 261 0.71 34.88 -9.36
CA THR A 261 1.36 36.15 -9.70
C THR A 261 2.40 36.49 -8.62
N GLN A 262 3.05 37.65 -8.72
CA GLN A 262 4.00 38.09 -7.69
C GLN A 262 3.33 38.35 -6.33
N THR A 263 2.05 38.71 -6.34
CA THR A 263 1.29 39.13 -5.15
C THR A 263 0.19 38.15 -4.76
N TRP A 264 -0.39 37.42 -5.71
CA TRP A 264 -1.51 36.52 -5.46
C TRP A 264 -1.18 35.09 -5.87
N ASN A 265 -1.68 34.12 -5.12
CA ASN A 265 -1.65 32.72 -5.49
C ASN A 265 -3.03 32.11 -5.23
N ALA A 266 -3.75 31.77 -6.29
CA ALA A 266 -5.01 31.05 -6.18
C ALA A 266 -4.79 29.60 -6.59
N PHE A 267 -5.17 28.65 -5.76
CA PHE A 267 -4.99 27.24 -6.05
C PHE A 267 -6.22 26.42 -5.66
N GLY A 268 -6.43 25.33 -6.38
CA GLY A 268 -7.51 24.41 -6.14
C GLY A 268 -7.14 23.01 -6.60
N SER A 269 -7.64 22.01 -5.89
CA SER A 269 -7.60 20.64 -6.34
C SER A 269 -8.88 19.91 -6.02
N TYR A 270 -9.22 18.96 -6.88
CA TYR A 270 -10.32 18.03 -6.68
C TYR A 270 -9.88 16.64 -7.09
N SER A 271 -10.19 15.64 -6.28
CA SER A 271 -9.96 14.23 -6.57
C SER A 271 -11.23 13.47 -6.35
N VAL A 272 -11.46 12.47 -7.19
CA VAL A 272 -12.43 11.42 -6.96
C VAL A 272 -11.75 10.07 -7.14
N ASN A 273 -12.06 9.15 -6.24
CA ASN A 273 -11.61 7.78 -6.31
C ASN A 273 -12.80 6.88 -6.04
N ARG A 274 -13.14 6.06 -7.03
CA ARG A 274 -14.17 5.04 -6.91
C ARG A 274 -13.52 3.71 -7.16
N GLY A 275 -13.77 2.75 -6.28
CA GLY A 275 -13.21 1.43 -6.47
C GLY A 275 -13.80 0.40 -5.53
N GLY A 276 -13.39 -0.85 -5.76
CA GLY A 276 -13.68 -1.93 -4.85
C GLY A 276 -12.44 -2.74 -4.49
N ASN A 277 -12.58 -3.46 -3.39
CA ASN A 277 -11.66 -4.49 -2.97
C ASN A 277 -12.44 -5.66 -2.38
N TYR A 278 -11.75 -6.75 -2.10
CA TYR A 278 -12.32 -7.86 -1.36
C TYR A 278 -11.29 -8.44 -0.39
N TRP A 279 -11.80 -9.15 0.59
CA TRP A 279 -11.01 -9.92 1.53
C TRP A 279 -11.60 -11.31 1.65
N ASP A 280 -10.79 -12.27 1.24
CA ASP A 280 -11.05 -13.69 1.42
C ASP A 280 -10.23 -14.21 2.59
N PHE A 281 -10.91 -14.90 3.49
CA PHE A 281 -10.31 -15.57 4.62
C PHE A 281 -10.79 -17.02 4.67
N TYR A 282 -9.83 -17.92 4.70
CA TYR A 282 -10.06 -19.35 4.89
C TYR A 282 -9.15 -19.86 6.00
N LYS A 283 -9.73 -20.51 7.01
CA LYS A 283 -9.00 -21.06 8.15
C LYS A 283 -9.53 -22.43 8.50
N THR A 284 -8.63 -23.41 8.53
CA THR A 284 -8.89 -24.72 9.13
C THR A 284 -8.17 -24.81 10.47
N ILE A 285 -8.88 -25.25 11.50
CA ILE A 285 -8.34 -25.56 12.82
C ILE A 285 -8.60 -27.03 13.07
N ASP A 286 -7.57 -27.73 13.50
CA ASP A 286 -7.66 -29.09 14.00
C ASP A 286 -7.03 -29.13 15.40
N GLN A 287 -7.87 -29.36 16.42
CA GLN A 287 -7.45 -29.33 17.81
C GLN A 287 -8.08 -30.46 18.63
N PRO A 288 -7.43 -30.95 19.70
CA PRO A 288 -8.05 -31.86 20.65
C PRO A 288 -9.32 -31.27 21.28
N ASP A 289 -10.25 -32.12 21.73
CA ASP A 289 -11.44 -31.67 22.44
C ASP A 289 -11.05 -31.06 23.82
N PRO A 290 -11.36 -29.77 24.11
CA PRO A 290 -10.94 -29.11 25.35
C PRO A 290 -11.61 -29.66 26.62
N ALA A 291 -12.68 -30.44 26.49
CA ALA A 291 -13.29 -31.20 27.59
C ALA A 291 -13.16 -32.70 27.30
N PRO A 292 -12.01 -33.32 27.62
CA PRO A 292 -11.74 -34.69 27.19
C PRO A 292 -12.53 -35.66 28.07
N THR A 293 -13.70 -36.09 27.61
CA THR A 293 -14.26 -37.39 28.00
C THR A 293 -13.62 -38.53 27.19
N ASP A 294 -12.97 -38.20 26.06
CA ASP A 294 -12.26 -39.11 25.17
C ASP A 294 -10.99 -38.42 24.61
N PRO A 295 -9.77 -38.92 24.93
CA PRO A 295 -8.51 -38.36 24.44
C PRO A 295 -8.32 -38.42 22.92
N ALA A 296 -9.05 -39.29 22.21
CA ALA A 296 -8.98 -39.41 20.76
C ALA A 296 -9.92 -38.43 20.03
N ARG A 297 -10.80 -37.74 20.77
CA ARG A 297 -11.78 -36.83 20.18
C ARG A 297 -11.12 -35.52 19.77
N ARG A 298 -11.36 -35.14 18.52
CA ARG A 298 -10.84 -33.91 17.91
C ARG A 298 -12.00 -32.98 17.51
N ASN A 299 -11.68 -31.71 17.39
CA ASN A 299 -12.56 -30.67 16.89
C ASN A 299 -11.92 -30.07 15.64
N PHE A 300 -12.66 -30.16 14.53
CA PHE A 300 -12.30 -29.56 13.27
C PHE A 300 -13.20 -28.35 13.04
N VAL A 301 -12.59 -27.19 12.82
CA VAL A 301 -13.30 -25.93 12.52
C VAL A 301 -12.83 -25.40 11.18
N ILE A 302 -13.77 -25.18 10.27
CA ILE A 302 -13.50 -24.54 8.98
C ILE A 302 -14.23 -23.21 8.97
N ASN A 303 -13.47 -22.12 8.92
CA ASN A 303 -13.98 -20.76 8.79
C ASN A 303 -13.72 -20.24 7.38
N THR A 304 -14.77 -19.74 6.73
CA THR A 304 -14.68 -19.05 5.44
C THR A 304 -15.33 -17.68 5.59
N THR A 305 -14.67 -16.63 5.14
CA THR A 305 -15.23 -15.28 5.09
C THR A 305 -14.90 -14.67 3.75
N HIS A 306 -15.93 -14.14 3.09
CA HIS A 306 -15.78 -13.36 1.86
C HIS A 306 -16.38 -11.98 2.13
N LEU A 307 -15.54 -10.96 2.21
CA LEU A 307 -15.98 -9.57 2.36
C LEU A 307 -15.65 -8.79 1.11
N THR A 308 -16.60 -7.99 0.64
CA THR A 308 -16.42 -7.05 -0.45
C THR A 308 -16.52 -5.63 0.08
N PHE A 309 -15.65 -4.77 -0.42
CA PHE A 309 -15.52 -3.37 -0.04
C PHE A 309 -15.80 -2.52 -1.28
N ARG A 310 -16.69 -1.53 -1.16
CA ARG A 310 -16.87 -0.50 -2.18
C ARG A 310 -16.62 0.86 -1.55
N ASP A 311 -15.74 1.61 -2.21
CA ASP A 311 -15.26 2.90 -1.77
C ASP A 311 -15.62 3.96 -2.82
N LEU A 312 -16.20 5.07 -2.36
CA LEU A 312 -16.24 6.33 -3.09
C LEU A 312 -15.63 7.41 -2.20
N GLY A 313 -14.46 7.87 -2.59
CA GLY A 313 -13.73 8.94 -1.94
C GLY A 313 -13.69 10.19 -2.81
N GLN A 314 -13.86 11.35 -2.20
CA GLN A 314 -13.68 12.66 -2.82
C GLN A 314 -12.85 13.53 -1.90
N ASN A 315 -11.90 14.29 -2.46
CA ASN A 315 -11.24 15.36 -1.73
C ASN A 315 -11.17 16.63 -2.56
N ALA A 316 -11.44 17.74 -1.93
CA ALA A 316 -11.34 19.07 -2.50
C ALA A 316 -10.41 19.92 -1.64
N LYS A 317 -9.63 20.78 -2.28
CA LYS A 317 -8.84 21.81 -1.62
C LYS A 317 -8.98 23.09 -2.43
N ALA A 318 -9.12 24.22 -1.75
CA ALA A 318 -9.13 25.52 -2.40
C ALA A 318 -8.42 26.52 -1.49
N GLY A 319 -7.64 27.42 -2.05
CA GLY A 319 -6.95 28.43 -1.26
C GLY A 319 -6.52 29.64 -2.06
N LEU A 320 -6.26 30.70 -1.31
CA LEU A 320 -5.82 32.00 -1.78
C LEU A 320 -4.71 32.49 -0.85
N ASP A 321 -3.53 32.74 -1.42
CA ASP A 321 -2.44 33.41 -0.73
C ASP A 321 -2.23 34.82 -1.28
N PHE A 322 -1.99 35.75 -0.37
CA PHE A 322 -1.64 37.14 -0.65
C PHE A 322 -0.26 37.45 -0.05
N SER A 323 0.71 37.78 -0.90
CA SER A 323 2.04 38.18 -0.50
C SER A 323 2.09 39.69 -0.26
N LEU A 324 2.17 40.10 1.00
CA LEU A 324 2.37 41.50 1.41
C LEU A 324 3.75 42.00 0.97
N ASN A 325 4.76 41.15 1.06
CA ASN A 325 6.14 41.40 0.63
C ASN A 325 6.84 40.06 0.35
N LYS A 326 8.15 40.07 0.04
CA LYS A 326 8.91 38.86 -0.30
C LYS A 326 9.03 37.84 0.83
N THR A 327 8.77 38.22 2.08
CA THR A 327 8.94 37.36 3.27
C THR A 327 7.63 37.07 4.00
N THR A 328 6.55 37.78 3.66
CA THR A 328 5.27 37.73 4.37
C THR A 328 4.15 37.43 3.39
N THR A 329 3.48 36.30 3.62
CA THR A 329 2.33 35.85 2.86
C THR A 329 1.23 35.49 3.84
N ILE A 330 0.01 35.96 3.59
CA ILE A 330 -1.20 35.60 4.32
C ILE A 330 -2.03 34.71 3.41
N GLY A 331 -2.38 33.52 3.87
CA GLY A 331 -3.16 32.55 3.11
C GLY A 331 -4.42 32.12 3.83
N VAL A 332 -5.45 31.83 3.04
CA VAL A 332 -6.64 31.11 3.49
C VAL A 332 -6.72 29.83 2.69
N VAL A 333 -6.90 28.70 3.36
CA VAL A 333 -7.09 27.42 2.68
C VAL A 333 -8.24 26.66 3.31
N TRP A 334 -9.06 26.07 2.44
CA TRP A 334 -10.11 25.14 2.79
C TRP A 334 -9.77 23.77 2.21
N THR A 335 -10.03 22.71 2.98
CA THR A 335 -9.90 21.32 2.57
C THR A 335 -11.16 20.57 2.97
N GLY A 336 -11.75 19.85 2.02
CA GLY A 336 -12.91 18.99 2.22
C GLY A 336 -12.58 17.55 1.83
N VAL A 337 -13.06 16.60 2.61
CA VAL A 337 -12.96 15.16 2.35
C VAL A 337 -14.33 14.55 2.53
N TRP A 338 -14.77 13.73 1.58
CA TRP A 338 -15.98 12.93 1.67
C TRP A 338 -15.65 11.49 1.34
N SER A 339 -16.20 10.57 2.12
CA SER A 339 -15.99 9.15 1.93
C SER A 339 -17.31 8.43 2.15
N ASP A 340 -17.65 7.55 1.20
CA ASP A 340 -18.69 6.56 1.32
C ASP A 340 -18.02 5.19 1.24
N HIS A 341 -18.12 4.43 2.32
CA HIS A 341 -17.53 3.12 2.47
C HIS A 341 -18.61 2.09 2.74
N ARG A 342 -18.63 1.02 1.95
CA ARG A 342 -19.58 -0.09 2.09
C ARG A 342 -18.85 -1.41 2.17
N GLU A 343 -19.17 -2.20 3.19
CA GLU A 343 -18.72 -3.57 3.36
C GLU A 343 -19.90 -4.52 3.33
N THR A 344 -19.80 -5.58 2.52
CA THR A 344 -20.81 -6.63 2.51
C THR A 344 -20.20 -8.00 2.30
N GLY A 345 -20.75 -9.01 2.95
CA GLY A 345 -20.41 -10.38 2.62
C GLY A 345 -20.67 -11.39 3.73
N PRO A 346 -20.68 -12.69 3.40
CA PRO A 346 -20.93 -13.76 4.35
C PRO A 346 -19.67 -14.17 5.13
N ALA A 347 -19.89 -14.68 6.33
CA ALA A 347 -18.94 -15.48 7.09
C ALA A 347 -19.62 -16.78 7.54
N GLU A 348 -18.96 -17.90 7.31
CA GLU A 348 -19.45 -19.23 7.64
C GLU A 348 -18.41 -19.98 8.47
N ALA A 349 -18.89 -20.74 9.46
CA ALA A 349 -18.06 -21.66 10.22
C ALA A 349 -18.75 -23.03 10.32
N PHE A 350 -17.99 -24.08 10.04
CA PHE A 350 -18.43 -25.47 10.17
C PHE A 350 -17.63 -26.15 11.27
N PHE A 351 -18.33 -26.79 12.21
CA PHE A 351 -17.75 -27.55 13.30
C PHE A 351 -18.01 -29.04 13.09
N ARG A 352 -16.95 -29.84 13.10
CA ARG A 352 -16.98 -31.30 12.94
C ARG A 352 -16.20 -31.97 14.08
N ARG A 353 -16.55 -33.22 14.39
CA ARG A 353 -15.82 -34.06 15.37
C ARG A 353 -14.76 -34.96 14.72
N SER A 354 -14.70 -34.99 13.40
CA SER A 354 -13.64 -35.60 12.61
C SER A 354 -13.52 -34.87 11.27
N GLU A 355 -12.37 -34.99 10.60
CA GLU A 355 -12.05 -34.27 9.36
C GLU A 355 -13.14 -34.43 8.29
N ASN A 356 -13.59 -35.67 8.10
CA ASN A 356 -14.61 -36.05 7.11
C ASN A 356 -15.96 -36.44 7.77
N GLY A 357 -16.14 -36.13 9.04
CA GLY A 357 -17.37 -36.44 9.78
C GLY A 357 -18.52 -35.48 9.49
N PRO A 358 -19.72 -35.80 9.98
CA PRO A 358 -20.87 -34.91 9.87
C PRO A 358 -20.59 -33.56 10.56
N VAL A 359 -21.12 -32.49 9.97
CA VAL A 359 -21.18 -31.17 10.60
C VAL A 359 -22.17 -31.25 11.75
N TYR A 360 -21.71 -31.00 12.97
CA TYR A 360 -22.59 -31.02 14.15
C TYR A 360 -23.05 -29.62 14.55
N LEU A 361 -22.31 -28.58 14.13
CA LEU A 361 -22.72 -27.18 14.29
C LEU A 361 -22.26 -26.38 13.07
N GLN A 362 -23.13 -25.52 12.58
CA GLN A 362 -22.83 -24.56 11.52
C GLN A 362 -23.29 -23.18 11.99
N THR A 363 -22.45 -22.17 11.77
CA THR A 363 -22.84 -20.77 11.93
C THR A 363 -22.69 -20.05 10.60
N ARG A 364 -23.66 -19.20 10.28
CA ARG A 364 -23.65 -18.34 9.11
C ARG A 364 -24.00 -16.93 9.53
N THR A 365 -23.18 -15.98 9.14
CA THR A 365 -23.37 -14.56 9.40
C THR A 365 -23.33 -13.80 8.08
N GLN A 366 -24.18 -12.81 7.92
CA GLN A 366 -24.12 -11.86 6.81
C GLN A 366 -23.74 -10.49 7.38
N LYS A 367 -22.63 -9.91 6.92
CA LYS A 367 -22.26 -8.54 7.27
C LYS A 367 -22.79 -7.58 6.21
N THR A 368 -23.37 -6.47 6.66
CA THR A 368 -23.59 -5.27 5.85
C THR A 368 -23.25 -4.08 6.74
N TYR A 369 -22.34 -3.25 6.26
CA TYR A 369 -21.88 -2.07 6.96
C TYR A 369 -21.71 -0.95 5.96
N ASP A 370 -22.30 0.21 6.26
CA ASP A 370 -22.24 1.41 5.45
C ASP A 370 -21.78 2.56 6.33
N LYS A 371 -20.75 3.29 5.90
CA LYS A 371 -20.17 4.42 6.62
C LYS A 371 -19.99 5.58 5.66
N LYS A 372 -20.64 6.70 5.99
CA LYS A 372 -20.41 7.98 5.32
C LYS A 372 -19.67 8.91 6.25
N SER A 373 -18.51 9.39 5.84
CA SER A 373 -17.73 10.40 6.56
C SER A 373 -17.58 11.64 5.71
N GLN A 374 -17.61 12.80 6.38
CA GLN A 374 -17.26 14.07 5.79
C GLN A 374 -16.42 14.87 6.80
N ASN A 375 -15.36 15.48 6.31
CA ASN A 375 -14.51 16.34 7.12
C ASN A 375 -14.17 17.60 6.32
N GLN A 376 -14.25 18.75 6.99
CA GLN A 376 -13.94 20.04 6.39
C GLN A 376 -13.08 20.84 7.35
N LEU A 377 -12.00 21.41 6.83
CA LEU A 377 -11.05 22.19 7.60
C LEU A 377 -10.76 23.50 6.86
N GLY A 378 -10.92 24.61 7.57
CA GLY A 378 -10.44 25.93 7.14
C GLY A 378 -9.24 26.34 7.97
N ASN A 379 -8.18 26.81 7.33
CA ASN A 379 -6.99 27.35 7.97
C ASN A 379 -6.69 28.76 7.45
N LEU A 380 -6.21 29.61 8.36
CA LEU A 380 -5.56 30.88 8.07
C LEU A 380 -4.07 30.69 8.37
N ASN A 381 -3.18 31.07 7.46
CA ASN A 381 -1.75 30.75 7.58
C ASN A 381 -0.81 31.83 7.06
#